data_AF-A0A534YWW0-F1
#
_entry.id   AF-A0A534YWW0-F1
#
_cell.length_a   1.000
_cell.length_b   1.000
_cell.length_c   1.000
_cell.angle_alpha   90.00
_cell.angle_beta   90.00
_cell.angle_gamma   90.00
#
_symmetry.space_group_name_H-M   'P 1'
#
loop_
_entity.id
_entity.type
_entity.pdbx_description
1 polymer ?
#
loop_
_entity_poly.entity_id
_entity_poly.type
_entity_poly.pdbx_seq_one_letter_code
_entity_poly.pdbx_strand_id
1 'polypeptide(L)'
;MRAAFFALLLAGCGEVHFVDPNPPRLFTTSATYTSAAIEEPVVWIAILDLFFEDTTGCDWARQATLLAVRQGFASSGTRQLELAGQDLSPDCRERGRVPLDLDRVRAGFDSALTTFPGAHVRPVIVYVDDVDLPTSAETLAALHAARSLSDPPALIWTISHPPVAGQLAADRAVAWSYAGDADLVKRVGTAVRTDLPLQTTAALSSGPVPLLTASQLESTREFKLCKNPDPAASNYPPVGPAHVLDRAHPPTITFTVPQLVATPKSLFETSTFDMTVEGCTANCDRYYVDEPGADPARWDEARRCLVRNG
;
A
#
# COMPACT_ATOMS: atom_id res chain seq x y z
N MET A 1 -43.57 73.93 -4.15
CA MET A 1 -42.54 73.12 -3.48
C MET A 1 -43.14 71.75 -3.17
N ARG A 2 -43.06 70.80 -4.11
CA ARG A 2 -43.76 69.50 -4.04
C ARG A 2 -42.86 68.32 -4.41
N ALA A 3 -41.54 68.51 -4.33
CA ALA A 3 -40.56 67.57 -4.88
C ALA A 3 -39.52 67.07 -3.85
N ALA A 4 -39.74 67.23 -2.54
CA ALA A 4 -38.78 66.82 -1.51
C ALA A 4 -39.20 65.58 -0.70
N PHE A 5 -40.45 65.13 -0.79
CA PHE A 5 -40.96 64.05 0.06
C PHE A 5 -40.97 62.65 -0.58
N PHE A 6 -40.66 62.52 -1.88
CA PHE A 6 -40.56 61.22 -2.55
C PHE A 6 -39.13 60.66 -2.63
N ALA A 7 -38.10 61.47 -2.35
CA ALA A 7 -36.71 61.01 -2.38
C ALA A 7 -36.25 60.33 -1.08
N LEU A 8 -37.04 60.40 0.00
CA LEU A 8 -36.69 59.83 1.32
C LEU A 8 -37.29 58.44 1.59
N LEU A 9 -38.10 57.89 0.68
CA LEU A 9 -38.61 56.51 0.76
C LEU A 9 -37.81 55.51 -0.10
N LEU A 10 -36.84 55.98 -0.90
CA LEU A 10 -35.98 55.13 -1.75
C LEU A 10 -34.56 54.94 -1.19
N ALA A 11 -34.23 55.57 -0.06
CA ALA A 11 -32.90 55.49 0.58
C ALA A 11 -32.89 54.61 1.85
N GLY A 12 -33.90 53.78 2.04
CA GLY A 12 -34.04 52.87 3.20
C GLY A 12 -33.99 51.37 2.86
N CYS A 13 -33.87 51.01 1.58
CA CYS A 13 -33.60 49.63 1.18
C CYS A 13 -32.08 49.40 1.16
N GLY A 14 -31.44 49.49 2.33
CA GLY A 14 -30.16 48.82 2.52
C GLY A 14 -30.35 47.35 2.14
N GLU A 15 -29.34 46.75 1.50
CA GLU A 15 -29.37 45.38 0.98
C GLU A 15 -30.22 44.47 1.88
N VAL A 16 -31.43 44.15 1.42
CA VAL A 16 -32.33 43.26 2.16
C VAL A 16 -31.75 41.87 1.95
N HIS A 17 -30.79 41.51 2.80
CA HIS A 17 -30.23 40.18 2.82
C HIS A 17 -31.37 39.22 3.18
N PHE A 18 -31.70 38.31 2.26
CA PHE A 18 -32.66 37.27 2.54
C PHE A 18 -32.12 36.39 3.66
N VAL A 19 -32.89 36.26 4.74
CA VAL A 19 -32.60 35.35 5.84
C VAL A 19 -33.84 34.50 6.06
N ASP A 20 -33.73 33.20 5.78
CA ASP A 20 -34.79 32.26 6.16
C ASP A 20 -34.84 32.21 7.70
N PRO A 21 -35.99 32.48 8.36
CA PRO A 21 -36.09 32.41 9.81
C PRO A 21 -35.90 30.99 10.36
N ASN A 22 -36.00 29.97 9.51
CA ASN A 22 -35.84 28.57 9.86
C ASN A 22 -34.98 27.85 8.80
N PRO A 23 -33.68 28.18 8.68
CA PRO A 23 -32.82 27.59 7.67
C PRO A 23 -32.66 26.06 7.90
N PRO A 24 -32.21 25.31 6.88
CA PRO A 24 -31.92 23.89 7.04
C PRO A 24 -30.84 23.67 8.10
N ARG A 25 -31.03 22.65 8.95
CA ARG A 25 -30.03 22.24 9.95
C ARG A 25 -29.07 21.23 9.35
N LEU A 26 -28.03 21.76 8.72
CA LEU A 26 -27.03 20.99 7.97
C LEU A 26 -25.84 20.59 8.84
N PHE A 27 -25.21 19.47 8.49
CA PHE A 27 -23.91 19.06 9.00
C PHE A 27 -23.11 18.38 7.90
N THR A 28 -21.79 18.34 8.07
CA THR A 28 -20.90 17.59 7.20
C THR A 28 -20.24 16.47 8.00
N THR A 29 -20.08 15.31 7.37
CA THR A 29 -19.34 14.19 7.94
C THR A 29 -18.56 13.47 6.86
N SER A 30 -17.54 12.72 7.26
CA SER A 30 -16.72 11.94 6.34
C SER A 30 -16.68 10.49 6.77
N ALA A 31 -16.73 9.60 5.78
CA ALA A 31 -16.47 8.18 5.97
C ALA A 31 -15.16 7.86 5.26
N THR A 32 -14.18 7.40 6.03
CA THR A 32 -12.86 7.02 5.52
C THR A 32 -12.70 5.51 5.63
N TYR A 33 -12.23 4.89 4.55
CA TYR A 33 -11.80 3.50 4.53
C TYR A 33 -10.34 3.43 4.10
N THR A 34 -9.53 2.70 4.87
CA THR A 34 -8.15 2.37 4.50
C THR A 34 -8.03 0.86 4.36
N SER A 35 -7.54 0.39 3.22
CA SER A 35 -7.33 -1.03 2.97
C SER A 35 -6.34 -1.63 3.96
N ALA A 36 -6.64 -2.81 4.49
CA ALA A 36 -5.73 -3.55 5.35
C ALA A 36 -4.70 -4.37 4.53
N ALA A 37 -3.56 -4.66 5.16
CA ALA A 37 -2.51 -5.52 4.62
C ALA A 37 -2.37 -6.78 5.49
N ILE A 38 -2.01 -7.90 4.86
CA ILE A 38 -1.62 -9.15 5.50
C ILE A 38 -0.12 -9.35 5.27
N GLU A 39 0.59 -9.74 6.32
CA GLU A 39 2.01 -10.11 6.24
C GLU A 39 2.15 -11.57 5.77
N GLU A 40 2.87 -11.76 4.67
CA GLU A 40 3.21 -13.06 4.10
C GLU A 40 4.44 -13.67 4.80
N PRO A 41 4.56 -15.01 4.87
CA PRO A 41 5.73 -15.66 5.44
C PRO A 41 7.00 -15.34 4.63
N VAL A 42 8.12 -15.21 5.32
CA VAL A 42 9.42 -14.93 4.68
C VAL A 42 10.11 -16.24 4.34
N VAL A 43 10.24 -16.54 3.06
CA VAL A 43 10.95 -17.71 2.56
C VAL A 43 12.17 -17.25 1.78
N TRP A 44 13.34 -17.79 2.10
CA TRP A 44 14.57 -17.35 1.45
C TRP A 44 15.58 -18.48 1.28
N ILE A 45 16.46 -18.33 0.28
CA ILE A 45 17.57 -19.24 -0.02
C ILE A 45 18.83 -18.42 -0.23
N ALA A 46 19.96 -18.86 0.35
CA ALA A 46 21.26 -18.28 0.05
C ALA A 46 21.97 -19.08 -1.06
N ILE A 47 22.45 -18.38 -2.07
CA ILE A 47 23.32 -18.92 -3.13
C ILE A 47 24.65 -18.20 -3.01
N LEU A 48 25.69 -18.91 -2.57
CA LEU A 48 27.02 -18.36 -2.37
C LEU A 48 27.90 -18.63 -3.60
N ASP A 49 28.59 -17.60 -4.07
CA ASP A 49 29.51 -17.67 -5.20
C ASP A 49 30.76 -16.83 -4.91
N LEU A 50 31.49 -17.25 -3.87
CA LEU A 50 32.64 -16.51 -3.35
C LEU A 50 33.95 -16.96 -3.99
N PHE A 51 34.86 -16.03 -4.25
CA PHE A 51 36.19 -16.24 -4.80
C PHE A 51 37.27 -15.61 -3.91
N PHE A 52 38.21 -16.44 -3.45
CA PHE A 52 39.35 -15.98 -2.65
C PHE A 52 40.67 -16.44 -3.26
N GLU A 53 41.62 -15.50 -3.36
CA GLU A 53 42.99 -15.81 -3.81
C GLU A 53 43.70 -16.76 -2.83
N ASP A 54 43.47 -16.60 -1.51
CA ASP A 54 43.89 -17.55 -0.48
C ASP A 54 42.71 -18.38 0.03
N THR A 55 42.68 -19.65 -0.38
CA THR A 55 41.59 -20.59 -0.04
C THR A 55 41.57 -21.04 1.41
N THR A 56 42.61 -20.74 2.20
CA THR A 56 42.72 -21.17 3.61
C THR A 56 41.59 -20.59 4.47
N GLY A 57 40.99 -19.47 4.06
CA GLY A 57 39.85 -18.82 4.72
C GLY A 57 38.46 -19.12 4.14
N CYS A 58 38.35 -19.96 3.09
CA CYS A 58 37.10 -20.13 2.33
C CYS A 58 35.92 -20.61 3.20
N ASP A 59 36.13 -21.64 4.03
CA ASP A 59 35.10 -22.18 4.94
C ASP A 59 34.59 -21.11 5.91
N TRP A 60 35.53 -20.40 6.55
CA TRP A 60 35.21 -19.34 7.48
C TRP A 60 34.44 -18.21 6.78
N ALA A 61 34.88 -17.78 5.60
CA ALA A 61 34.27 -16.69 4.86
C ALA A 61 32.82 -16.99 4.47
N ARG A 62 32.56 -18.22 4.01
CA ARG A 62 31.19 -18.70 3.70
C ARG A 62 30.32 -18.74 4.94
N GLN A 63 30.81 -19.31 6.03
CA GLN A 63 30.06 -19.42 7.27
C GLN A 63 29.76 -18.05 7.87
N ALA A 64 30.74 -17.14 7.90
CA ALA A 64 30.59 -15.78 8.39
C ALA A 64 29.55 -15.01 7.57
N THR A 65 29.62 -15.12 6.24
CA THR A 65 28.66 -14.47 5.33
C THR A 65 27.25 -15.03 5.49
N LEU A 66 27.09 -16.35 5.48
CA LEU A 66 25.79 -17.00 5.67
C LEU A 66 25.19 -16.67 7.05
N LEU A 67 26.02 -16.64 8.10
CA LEU A 67 25.59 -16.21 9.43
C LEU A 67 25.11 -14.76 9.41
N ALA A 68 25.80 -13.86 8.71
CA ALA A 68 25.38 -12.47 8.60
C ALA A 68 24.02 -12.33 7.86
N VAL A 69 23.80 -13.12 6.81
CA VAL A 69 22.50 -13.21 6.12
C VAL A 69 21.42 -13.68 7.09
N ARG A 70 21.63 -14.81 7.78
CA ARG A 70 20.69 -15.35 8.76
C ARG A 70 20.32 -14.36 9.85
N GLN A 71 21.32 -13.67 10.40
CA GLN A 71 21.11 -12.65 11.44
C GLN A 71 20.34 -11.44 10.90
N GLY A 72 20.61 -11.02 9.66
CA GLY A 72 19.83 -9.98 9.01
C GLY A 72 18.35 -10.38 8.83
N PHE A 73 18.11 -11.58 8.31
CA PHE A 73 16.76 -12.14 8.09
C PHE A 73 16.00 -12.39 9.39
N ALA A 74 16.67 -12.71 10.50
CA ALA A 74 16.02 -12.84 11.80
C ALA A 74 15.23 -11.59 12.24
N SER A 75 15.49 -10.42 11.64
CA SER A 75 14.73 -9.19 11.89
C SER A 75 13.38 -9.09 11.17
N SER A 76 13.02 -10.06 10.30
CA SER A 76 11.73 -10.08 9.60
C SER A 76 10.57 -10.69 10.40
N GLY A 77 10.83 -11.23 11.60
CA GLY A 77 9.82 -11.82 12.47
C GLY A 77 9.90 -13.35 12.57
N THR A 78 8.84 -13.98 13.09
CA THR A 78 8.84 -15.40 13.49
C THR A 78 8.34 -16.35 12.40
N ARG A 79 7.54 -15.88 11.43
CA ARG A 79 7.05 -16.69 10.31
C ARG A 79 8.06 -16.65 9.15
N GLN A 80 9.12 -17.43 9.29
CA GLN A 80 10.18 -17.52 8.29
C GLN A 80 10.63 -18.96 8.03
N LEU A 81 11.13 -19.21 6.83
CA LEU A 81 11.74 -20.47 6.42
C LEU A 81 13.00 -20.18 5.59
N GLU A 82 14.15 -20.59 6.13
CA GLU A 82 15.38 -20.69 5.37
C GLU A 82 15.38 -22.02 4.61
N LEU A 83 15.52 -21.97 3.28
CA LEU A 83 15.71 -23.13 2.43
C LEU A 83 17.18 -23.55 2.41
N ALA A 84 17.43 -24.81 2.04
CA ALA A 84 18.80 -25.31 1.90
C ALA A 84 19.57 -24.50 0.85
N GLY A 85 20.57 -23.75 1.30
CA GLY A 85 21.42 -22.94 0.44
C GLY A 85 22.27 -23.77 -0.52
N GLN A 86 22.80 -23.11 -1.54
CA GLN A 86 23.71 -23.70 -2.52
C GLN A 86 25.02 -22.92 -2.57
N ASP A 87 26.10 -23.62 -2.87
CA ASP A 87 27.43 -23.05 -3.02
C ASP A 87 27.94 -23.38 -4.42
N LEU A 88 28.09 -22.34 -5.23
CA LEU A 88 28.55 -22.44 -6.60
C LEU A 88 30.08 -22.49 -6.68
N SER A 89 30.77 -22.12 -5.59
CA SER A 89 32.23 -21.98 -5.51
C SER A 89 32.78 -22.66 -4.25
N PRO A 90 32.63 -24.00 -4.12
CA PRO A 90 32.84 -24.70 -2.86
C PRO A 90 34.29 -24.75 -2.35
N ASP A 91 35.27 -24.39 -3.16
CA ASP A 91 36.66 -24.21 -2.72
C ASP A 91 37.17 -22.78 -2.91
N CYS A 92 36.27 -21.86 -3.27
CA CYS A 92 36.53 -20.45 -3.54
C CYS A 92 37.64 -20.18 -4.58
N ARG A 93 38.02 -21.16 -5.41
CA ARG A 93 39.08 -21.03 -6.41
C ARG A 93 38.58 -20.54 -7.76
N GLU A 94 37.33 -20.79 -8.05
CA GLU A 94 36.71 -20.50 -9.33
C GLU A 94 35.25 -20.19 -9.10
N ARG A 95 34.85 -19.00 -9.54
CA ARG A 95 33.48 -18.51 -9.49
C ARG A 95 32.57 -19.34 -10.40
N GLY A 96 31.40 -19.73 -9.92
CA GLY A 96 30.42 -20.50 -10.70
C GLY A 96 30.90 -21.88 -11.11
N ARG A 97 31.87 -22.46 -10.40
CA ARG A 97 32.44 -23.77 -10.71
C ARG A 97 31.40 -24.89 -10.71
N VAL A 98 30.46 -24.82 -9.78
CA VAL A 98 29.34 -25.74 -9.66
C VAL A 98 28.08 -25.03 -10.18
N PRO A 99 27.33 -25.64 -11.11
CA PRO A 99 26.10 -25.05 -11.60
C PRO A 99 25.03 -25.02 -10.50
N LEU A 100 24.16 -24.01 -10.54
CA LEU A 100 23.00 -23.93 -9.67
C LEU A 100 22.04 -25.12 -9.93
N ASP A 101 21.74 -25.89 -8.90
CA ASP A 101 20.79 -27.01 -8.97
C ASP A 101 19.35 -26.48 -8.90
N LEU A 102 18.77 -26.24 -10.08
CA LEU A 102 17.41 -25.71 -10.21
C LEU A 102 16.33 -26.66 -9.70
N ASP A 103 16.57 -27.97 -9.72
CA ASP A 103 15.60 -28.95 -9.23
C ASP A 103 15.52 -28.90 -7.70
N ARG A 104 16.67 -28.71 -7.02
CA ARG A 104 16.67 -28.43 -5.57
C ARG A 104 16.00 -27.11 -5.22
N VAL A 105 16.22 -26.05 -6.01
CA VAL A 105 15.52 -24.77 -5.80
C VAL A 105 14.01 -24.96 -5.92
N ARG A 106 13.54 -25.62 -7.00
CA ARG A 106 12.13 -25.92 -7.21
C ARG A 106 11.55 -26.72 -6.05
N ALA A 107 12.20 -27.80 -5.65
CA ALA A 107 11.75 -28.64 -4.53
C ALA A 107 11.67 -27.85 -3.21
N GLY A 108 12.61 -26.92 -2.97
CA GLY A 108 12.58 -26.02 -1.81
C GLY A 108 11.38 -25.07 -1.84
N PHE A 109 11.07 -24.49 -3.02
CA PHE A 109 9.91 -23.61 -3.19
C PHE A 109 8.59 -24.37 -3.00
N ASP A 110 8.48 -25.57 -3.59
CA ASP A 110 7.31 -26.43 -3.41
C ASP A 110 7.13 -26.82 -1.92
N SER A 111 8.21 -27.18 -1.23
CA SER A 111 8.18 -27.46 0.21
C SER A 111 7.73 -26.25 1.03
N ALA A 112 8.12 -25.04 0.64
CA ALA A 112 7.71 -23.82 1.34
C ALA A 112 6.20 -23.57 1.19
N LEU A 113 5.63 -23.81 0.01
CA LEU A 113 4.18 -23.74 -0.24
C LEU A 113 3.42 -24.74 0.63
N THR A 114 3.94 -25.94 0.83
CA THR A 114 3.32 -26.93 1.74
C THR A 114 3.43 -26.54 3.22
N THR A 115 4.49 -25.81 3.60
CA THR A 115 4.71 -25.35 4.99
C THR A 115 3.77 -24.21 5.35
N PHE A 116 3.43 -23.35 4.39
CA PHE A 116 2.56 -22.18 4.59
C PHE A 116 1.30 -22.26 3.71
N PRO A 117 0.35 -23.16 4.02
CA PRO A 117 -0.85 -23.32 3.23
C PRO A 117 -1.70 -22.04 3.23
N GLY A 118 -2.16 -21.62 2.05
CA GLY A 118 -2.99 -20.42 1.86
C GLY A 118 -2.25 -19.08 1.90
N ALA A 119 -0.93 -19.08 2.11
CA ALA A 119 -0.09 -17.90 1.97
C ALA A 119 0.40 -17.72 0.53
N HIS A 120 0.69 -16.47 0.15
CA HIS A 120 1.32 -16.16 -1.13
C HIS A 120 2.83 -16.20 -0.97
N VAL A 121 3.39 -17.41 -0.96
CA VAL A 121 4.83 -17.61 -0.79
C VAL A 121 5.56 -17.09 -2.02
N ARG A 122 6.30 -15.99 -1.85
CA ARG A 122 7.22 -15.44 -2.84
C ARG A 122 8.65 -15.49 -2.29
N PRO A 123 9.46 -16.48 -2.70
CA PRO A 123 10.79 -16.66 -2.15
C PRO A 123 11.73 -15.49 -2.46
N VAL A 124 12.71 -15.28 -1.57
CA VAL A 124 13.84 -14.38 -1.80
C VAL A 124 15.09 -15.21 -2.07
N ILE A 125 15.64 -15.08 -3.27
CA ILE A 125 16.93 -15.64 -3.66
C ILE A 125 18.00 -14.63 -3.28
N VAL A 126 18.82 -14.94 -2.27
CA VAL A 126 19.94 -14.12 -1.84
C VAL A 126 21.19 -14.63 -2.54
N TYR A 127 21.58 -14.00 -3.64
CA TYR A 127 22.82 -14.29 -4.35
C TYR A 127 23.97 -13.46 -3.78
N VAL A 128 25.06 -14.13 -3.39
CA VAL A 128 26.21 -13.51 -2.75
C VAL A 128 27.43 -13.70 -3.64
N ASP A 129 28.08 -12.59 -3.97
CA ASP A 129 29.22 -12.56 -4.89
C ASP A 129 30.20 -11.47 -4.48
N ASP A 130 31.46 -11.84 -4.26
CA ASP A 130 32.50 -10.94 -3.77
C ASP A 130 33.40 -10.36 -4.86
N VAL A 131 33.12 -10.66 -6.14
CA VAL A 131 33.94 -10.21 -7.26
C VAL A 131 33.35 -8.94 -7.87
N ASP A 132 34.18 -7.91 -8.04
CA ASP A 132 33.80 -6.66 -8.72
C ASP A 132 33.80 -6.77 -10.25
N LEU A 133 33.28 -7.88 -10.77
CA LEU A 133 33.13 -8.18 -12.20
C LEU A 133 31.76 -8.83 -12.46
N PRO A 134 31.18 -8.66 -13.66
CA PRO A 134 29.95 -9.35 -14.05
C PRO A 134 30.03 -10.87 -13.82
N THR A 135 28.92 -11.49 -13.44
CA THR A 135 28.81 -12.96 -13.32
C THR A 135 28.80 -13.63 -14.67
N SER A 136 29.11 -14.93 -14.67
CA SER A 136 29.10 -15.74 -15.88
C SER A 136 27.70 -15.77 -16.50
N ALA A 137 27.63 -15.95 -17.82
CA ALA A 137 26.35 -16.02 -18.52
C ALA A 137 25.51 -17.22 -18.03
N GLU A 138 26.18 -18.31 -17.67
CA GLU A 138 25.60 -19.51 -17.11
C GLU A 138 24.94 -19.25 -15.75
N THR A 139 25.65 -18.61 -14.82
CA THR A 139 25.10 -18.27 -13.49
C THR A 139 23.96 -17.27 -13.61
N LEU A 140 24.10 -16.26 -14.48
CA LEU A 140 23.05 -15.29 -14.76
C LEU A 140 21.77 -15.99 -15.28
N ALA A 141 21.90 -16.86 -16.28
CA ALA A 141 20.77 -17.59 -16.85
C ALA A 141 20.11 -18.50 -15.82
N ALA A 142 20.90 -19.18 -14.99
CA ALA A 142 20.37 -20.05 -13.94
C ALA A 142 19.62 -19.26 -12.85
N LEU A 143 20.13 -18.11 -12.41
CA LEU A 143 19.43 -17.26 -11.43
C LEU A 143 18.11 -16.69 -11.99
N HIS A 144 18.07 -16.30 -13.27
CA HIS A 144 16.82 -15.89 -13.91
C HIS A 144 15.84 -17.05 -14.07
N ALA A 145 16.33 -18.26 -14.38
CA ALA A 145 15.50 -19.46 -14.41
C ALA A 145 14.96 -19.79 -13.02
N ALA A 146 15.78 -19.68 -11.97
CA ALA A 146 15.36 -19.87 -10.58
C ALA A 146 14.27 -18.87 -10.18
N ARG A 147 14.40 -17.60 -10.63
CA ARG A 147 13.40 -16.55 -10.40
C ARG A 147 12.00 -16.92 -10.90
N SER A 148 11.92 -17.58 -12.05
CA SER A 148 10.65 -17.96 -12.69
C SER A 148 10.08 -19.29 -12.18
N LEU A 149 10.73 -19.97 -11.22
CA LEU A 149 10.23 -21.22 -10.63
C LEU A 149 9.05 -21.03 -9.67
N SER A 150 8.77 -19.80 -9.23
CA SER A 150 7.64 -19.48 -8.37
C SER A 150 6.65 -18.53 -9.04
N ASP A 151 5.40 -18.59 -8.62
CA ASP A 151 4.37 -17.60 -8.97
C ASP A 151 3.73 -17.06 -7.68
N PRO A 152 3.90 -15.77 -7.34
CA PRO A 152 4.63 -14.75 -8.12
C PRO A 152 6.15 -15.04 -8.22
N PRO A 153 6.85 -14.50 -9.26
CA PRO A 153 8.29 -14.71 -9.46
C PRO A 153 9.10 -14.31 -8.23
N ALA A 154 10.09 -15.13 -7.87
CA ALA A 154 10.94 -14.88 -6.72
C ALA A 154 11.63 -13.52 -6.81
N LEU A 155 12.01 -12.98 -5.66
CA LEU A 155 12.83 -11.77 -5.58
C LEU A 155 14.31 -12.17 -5.69
N ILE A 156 15.09 -11.43 -6.48
CA ILE A 156 16.55 -11.56 -6.51
C ILE A 156 17.13 -10.45 -5.65
N TRP A 157 17.72 -10.84 -4.53
CA TRP A 157 18.50 -9.96 -3.67
C TRP A 157 19.97 -10.29 -3.87
N THR A 158 20.81 -9.26 -3.97
CA THR A 158 22.26 -9.46 -4.07
C THR A 158 22.99 -8.92 -2.86
N ILE A 159 24.04 -9.64 -2.46
CA ILE A 159 25.11 -9.09 -1.63
C ILE A 159 26.35 -9.10 -2.49
N SER A 160 26.61 -7.99 -3.17
CA SER A 160 27.59 -7.96 -4.25
C SER A 160 28.13 -6.57 -4.53
N HIS A 161 29.04 -6.52 -5.48
CA HIS A 161 29.42 -5.28 -6.15
C HIS A 161 28.37 -4.82 -7.19
N PRO A 162 28.39 -3.53 -7.60
CA PRO A 162 27.41 -2.97 -8.53
C PRO A 162 27.29 -3.68 -9.89
N PRO A 163 28.37 -4.17 -10.55
CA PRO A 163 28.24 -4.86 -11.84
C PRO A 163 27.32 -6.08 -11.78
N VAL A 164 27.42 -6.87 -10.72
CA VAL A 164 26.59 -8.08 -10.50
C VAL A 164 25.14 -7.69 -10.22
N ALA A 165 24.92 -6.73 -9.33
CA ALA A 165 23.57 -6.27 -8.99
C ALA A 165 22.81 -5.70 -10.21
N GLY A 166 23.52 -4.92 -11.05
CA GLY A 166 22.97 -4.36 -12.28
C GLY A 166 22.66 -5.43 -13.32
N GLN A 167 23.56 -6.40 -13.52
CA GLN A 167 23.38 -7.50 -14.48
C GLN A 167 22.17 -8.38 -14.13
N LEU A 168 21.94 -8.65 -12.84
CA LEU A 168 20.82 -9.47 -12.37
C LEU A 168 19.48 -8.73 -12.28
N ALA A 169 19.48 -7.40 -12.49
CA ALA A 169 18.33 -6.54 -12.21
C ALA A 169 17.76 -6.83 -10.80
N ALA A 170 18.64 -6.78 -9.81
CA ALA A 170 18.30 -7.14 -8.44
C ALA A 170 17.15 -6.28 -7.90
N ASP A 171 16.16 -6.92 -7.27
CA ASP A 171 15.06 -6.23 -6.58
C ASP A 171 15.59 -5.47 -5.34
N ARG A 172 16.69 -5.96 -4.76
CA ARG A 172 17.44 -5.31 -3.68
C ARG A 172 18.92 -5.63 -3.80
N ALA A 173 19.77 -4.62 -3.64
CA ALA A 173 21.22 -4.77 -3.62
C ALA A 173 21.78 -4.31 -2.28
N VAL A 174 22.61 -5.15 -1.67
CA VAL A 174 23.43 -4.85 -0.50
C VAL A 174 24.89 -4.85 -0.94
N ALA A 175 25.62 -3.79 -0.63
CA ALA A 175 27.02 -3.71 -0.99
C ALA A 175 27.85 -4.76 -0.23
N TRP A 176 28.59 -5.56 -1.00
CA TRP A 176 29.66 -6.40 -0.49
C TRP A 176 30.85 -5.55 -0.03
N SER A 177 31.63 -6.08 0.92
CA SER A 177 32.87 -5.49 1.40
C SER A 177 33.93 -6.59 1.54
N TYR A 178 33.85 -7.37 2.60
CA TYR A 178 34.71 -8.53 2.85
C TYR A 178 33.98 -9.50 3.79
N ALA A 179 34.41 -10.76 3.78
CA ALA A 179 33.86 -11.75 4.68
C ALA A 179 34.17 -11.41 6.14
N GLY A 180 33.15 -11.50 7.02
CA GLY A 180 33.30 -11.13 8.42
C GLY A 180 33.15 -9.63 8.71
N ASP A 181 32.76 -8.80 7.73
CA ASP A 181 32.38 -7.41 7.98
C ASP A 181 31.22 -7.34 9.00
N ALA A 182 31.50 -6.74 10.16
CA ALA A 182 30.53 -6.58 11.24
C ALA A 182 29.31 -5.74 10.82
N ASP A 183 29.48 -4.82 9.87
CA ASP A 183 28.39 -3.98 9.37
C ASP A 183 27.50 -4.68 8.33
N LEU A 184 27.94 -5.82 7.76
CA LEU A 184 27.13 -6.56 6.78
C LEU A 184 25.78 -6.98 7.37
N VAL A 185 25.78 -7.46 8.61
CA VAL A 185 24.55 -7.83 9.35
C VAL A 185 23.58 -6.64 9.41
N LYS A 186 24.10 -5.44 9.69
CA LYS A 186 23.29 -4.22 9.79
C LYS A 186 22.72 -3.81 8.43
N ARG A 187 23.51 -3.93 7.35
CA ARG A 187 23.05 -3.61 5.99
C ARG A 187 21.97 -4.59 5.53
N VAL A 188 22.19 -5.90 5.68
CA VAL A 188 21.18 -6.93 5.36
C VAL A 188 19.94 -6.74 6.22
N GLY A 189 20.09 -6.58 7.53
CA GLY A 189 18.95 -6.36 8.43
C GLY A 189 18.16 -5.08 8.12
N THR A 190 18.81 -4.04 7.59
CA THR A 190 18.11 -2.83 7.14
C THR A 190 17.27 -3.13 5.90
N ALA A 191 17.84 -3.78 4.89
CA ALA A 191 17.11 -4.20 3.70
C ALA A 191 15.92 -5.12 4.04
N VAL A 192 16.13 -6.10 4.93
CA VAL A 192 15.08 -6.99 5.44
C VAL A 192 13.97 -6.20 6.12
N ARG A 193 14.27 -5.29 7.04
CA ARG A 193 13.22 -4.49 7.72
C ARG A 193 12.47 -3.57 6.77
N THR A 194 13.12 -3.07 5.73
CA THR A 194 12.51 -2.19 4.72
C THR A 194 11.50 -2.94 3.85
N ASP A 195 11.80 -4.19 3.47
CA ASP A 195 11.01 -4.91 2.46
C ASP A 195 10.17 -6.07 2.98
N LEU A 196 10.59 -6.71 4.08
CA LEU A 196 10.04 -7.97 4.57
C LEU A 196 9.41 -7.81 5.97
N PRO A 197 8.34 -8.56 6.32
CA PRO A 197 7.63 -9.54 5.48
C PRO A 197 6.91 -8.88 4.30
N LEU A 198 6.74 -9.60 3.21
CA LEU A 198 5.99 -9.11 2.05
C LEU A 198 4.52 -8.89 2.43
N GLN A 199 3.85 -7.97 1.74
CA GLN A 199 2.48 -7.58 2.03
C GLN A 199 1.52 -7.95 0.90
N THR A 200 0.34 -8.43 1.29
CA THR A 200 -0.79 -8.72 0.40
C THR A 200 -2.00 -7.91 0.86
N THR A 201 -2.78 -7.38 -0.09
CA THR A 201 -4.06 -6.72 0.20
C THR A 201 -5.00 -7.71 0.90
N ALA A 202 -5.50 -7.37 2.09
CA ALA A 202 -6.28 -8.30 2.90
C ALA A 202 -7.64 -8.68 2.29
N ALA A 203 -8.28 -7.73 1.60
CA ALA A 203 -9.56 -7.91 0.94
C ALA A 203 -9.62 -7.03 -0.31
N LEU A 204 -10.22 -7.54 -1.38
CA LEU A 204 -10.41 -6.81 -2.64
C LEU A 204 -11.62 -5.86 -2.60
N SER A 205 -12.28 -5.80 -1.45
CA SER A 205 -13.43 -4.94 -1.19
C SER A 205 -13.37 -4.42 0.23
N SER A 206 -13.81 -3.18 0.43
CA SER A 206 -14.01 -2.63 1.77
C SER A 206 -15.13 -3.31 2.56
N GLY A 207 -16.00 -4.07 1.89
CA GLY A 207 -17.32 -4.38 2.42
C GLY A 207 -18.18 -3.12 2.57
N PRO A 208 -19.32 -3.20 3.28
CA PRO A 208 -20.19 -2.06 3.50
C PRO A 208 -19.57 -1.09 4.52
N VAL A 209 -19.21 0.11 4.06
CA VAL A 209 -18.74 1.22 4.89
C VAL A 209 -19.93 2.14 5.17
N PRO A 210 -20.32 2.37 6.44
CA PRO A 210 -21.44 3.26 6.75
C PRO A 210 -21.09 4.71 6.43
N LEU A 211 -22.00 5.40 5.73
CA LEU A 211 -21.83 6.80 5.37
C LEU A 211 -22.14 7.77 6.52
N LEU A 212 -22.92 7.31 7.50
CA LEU A 212 -23.35 8.06 8.67
C LEU A 212 -23.07 7.24 9.93
N THR A 213 -22.71 7.90 11.02
CA THR A 213 -22.59 7.27 12.34
C THR A 213 -23.97 6.90 12.90
N ALA A 214 -24.01 6.02 13.91
CA ALA A 214 -25.27 5.62 14.55
C ALA A 214 -26.11 6.82 15.05
N SER A 215 -25.47 7.82 15.68
CA SER A 215 -26.16 9.03 16.16
C SER A 215 -26.65 9.94 15.03
N GLN A 216 -25.92 10.00 13.92
CA GLN A 216 -26.34 10.73 12.73
C GLN A 216 -27.54 10.05 12.06
N LEU A 217 -27.58 8.71 12.01
CA LEU A 217 -28.72 7.97 11.44
C LEU A 217 -30.04 8.24 12.19
N GLU A 218 -29.98 8.46 13.50
CA GLU A 218 -31.17 8.78 14.30
C GLU A 218 -31.77 10.15 13.92
N SER A 219 -30.92 11.15 13.74
CA SER A 219 -31.31 12.55 13.58
C SER A 219 -31.45 13.02 12.13
N THR A 220 -30.76 12.37 11.19
CA THR A 220 -30.75 12.75 9.77
C THR A 220 -32.09 12.41 9.12
N ARG A 221 -32.60 13.35 8.31
CA ARG A 221 -33.80 13.18 7.48
C ARG A 221 -33.41 12.95 6.03
N GLU A 222 -32.47 13.75 5.55
CA GLU A 222 -32.01 13.73 4.18
C GLU A 222 -30.49 13.90 4.14
N PHE A 223 -29.84 13.38 3.10
CA PHE A 223 -28.40 13.52 2.92
C PHE A 223 -28.00 13.66 1.45
N LYS A 224 -26.80 14.17 1.22
CA LYS A 224 -26.16 14.29 -0.09
C LYS A 224 -24.73 13.77 -0.04
N LEU A 225 -24.27 13.17 -1.13
CA LEU A 225 -22.84 12.95 -1.34
C LEU A 225 -22.20 14.21 -1.89
N CYS A 226 -21.12 14.65 -1.23
CA CYS A 226 -20.35 15.84 -1.60
C CYS A 226 -19.05 15.47 -2.31
N LYS A 227 -18.46 14.36 -1.89
CA LYS A 227 -17.23 13.81 -2.46
C LYS A 227 -17.39 12.30 -2.54
N ASN A 228 -17.23 11.77 -3.74
CA ASN A 228 -17.12 10.34 -3.97
C ASN A 228 -15.93 10.09 -4.92
N PRO A 229 -14.79 9.54 -4.42
CA PRO A 229 -13.64 9.26 -5.25
C PRO A 229 -13.89 8.08 -6.22
N ASP A 230 -14.92 7.27 -5.98
CA ASP A 230 -15.30 6.16 -6.85
C ASP A 230 -16.83 6.16 -7.10
N PRO A 231 -17.29 6.76 -8.22
CA PRO A 231 -18.71 6.77 -8.58
C PRO A 231 -19.36 5.38 -8.68
N ALA A 232 -18.57 4.32 -8.91
CA ALA A 232 -19.07 2.95 -8.96
C ALA A 232 -19.20 2.29 -7.59
N ALA A 233 -18.62 2.87 -6.53
CA ALA A 233 -18.64 2.31 -5.19
C ALA A 233 -20.00 2.42 -4.49
N SER A 234 -20.92 3.25 -5.00
CA SER A 234 -22.23 3.47 -4.39
C SER A 234 -23.35 3.59 -5.41
N ASN A 235 -24.57 3.24 -5.00
CA ASN A 235 -25.79 3.51 -5.77
C ASN A 235 -26.23 4.98 -5.69
N TYR A 236 -25.48 5.81 -4.96
CA TYR A 236 -25.76 7.23 -4.82
C TYR A 236 -24.92 8.03 -5.83
N PRO A 237 -25.53 8.95 -6.58
CA PRO A 237 -24.77 9.81 -7.47
C PRO A 237 -23.74 10.62 -6.66
N PRO A 238 -22.49 10.75 -7.17
CA PRO A 238 -21.38 11.40 -6.46
C PRO A 238 -21.64 12.89 -6.17
N VAL A 239 -22.52 13.51 -6.95
CA VAL A 239 -23.07 14.86 -6.79
C VAL A 239 -24.51 14.79 -7.27
N GLY A 240 -25.48 15.20 -6.45
CA GLY A 240 -26.88 14.96 -6.78
C GLY A 240 -27.90 15.63 -5.85
N PRO A 241 -29.20 15.38 -6.11
CA PRO A 241 -30.28 15.84 -5.23
C PRO A 241 -30.20 15.19 -3.85
N ALA A 242 -30.86 15.78 -2.86
CA ALA A 242 -30.98 15.17 -1.55
C ALA A 242 -31.68 13.80 -1.62
N HIS A 243 -31.19 12.86 -0.82
CA HIS A 243 -31.76 11.54 -0.64
C HIS A 243 -32.43 11.45 0.73
N VAL A 244 -33.69 11.03 0.77
CA VAL A 244 -34.38 10.73 2.03
C VAL A 244 -33.70 9.53 2.69
N LEU A 245 -33.41 9.66 3.99
CA LEU A 245 -32.80 8.58 4.76
C LEU A 245 -33.81 7.46 5.00
N ASP A 246 -33.58 6.31 4.39
CA ASP A 246 -34.23 5.05 4.79
C ASP A 246 -33.47 4.45 5.99
N ARG A 247 -34.11 4.47 7.16
CA ARG A 247 -33.51 3.92 8.39
C ARG A 247 -33.51 2.39 8.42
N ALA A 248 -34.37 1.73 7.65
CA ALA A 248 -34.38 0.27 7.54
C ALA A 248 -33.20 -0.23 6.70
N HIS A 249 -32.70 0.61 5.79
CA HIS A 249 -31.54 0.32 4.95
C HIS A 249 -30.53 1.47 5.01
N PRO A 250 -29.75 1.59 6.10
CA PRO A 250 -28.79 2.67 6.28
C PRO A 250 -27.82 2.79 5.08
N PRO A 251 -27.49 4.03 4.66
CA PRO A 251 -26.65 4.26 3.50
C PRO A 251 -25.23 3.74 3.74
N THR A 252 -24.79 2.86 2.86
CA THR A 252 -23.45 2.27 2.86
C THR A 252 -22.79 2.43 1.50
N ILE A 253 -21.47 2.35 1.48
CA ILE A 253 -20.64 2.36 0.27
C ILE A 253 -19.67 1.18 0.27
N THR A 254 -19.29 0.69 -0.90
CA THR A 254 -18.34 -0.41 -1.03
C THR A 254 -17.31 -0.09 -2.10
N PHE A 255 -16.05 0.06 -1.68
CA PHE A 255 -14.94 0.33 -2.58
C PHE A 255 -14.36 -0.96 -3.12
N THR A 256 -13.94 -0.91 -4.39
CA THR A 256 -13.06 -1.92 -4.96
C THR A 256 -11.62 -1.58 -4.59
N VAL A 257 -10.89 -2.55 -4.03
CA VAL A 257 -9.51 -2.35 -3.59
C VAL A 257 -8.56 -3.04 -4.57
N PRO A 258 -7.48 -2.38 -5.02
CA PRO A 258 -6.47 -3.00 -5.86
C PRO A 258 -5.85 -4.25 -5.21
N GLN A 259 -5.69 -5.31 -6.00
CA GLN A 259 -5.01 -6.51 -5.56
C GLN A 259 -3.49 -6.32 -5.64
N LEU A 260 -2.84 -6.32 -4.49
CA LEU A 260 -1.39 -6.45 -4.36
C LEU A 260 -1.10 -7.79 -3.67
N VAL A 261 -0.16 -8.58 -4.21
CA VAL A 261 0.16 -9.92 -3.70
C VAL A 261 1.65 -10.01 -3.45
N ALA A 262 2.05 -10.44 -2.24
CA ALA A 262 3.44 -10.66 -1.85
C ALA A 262 4.39 -9.55 -2.35
N THR A 263 4.02 -8.31 -2.07
CA THR A 263 4.72 -7.10 -2.51
C THR A 263 5.67 -6.62 -1.42
N PRO A 264 6.90 -6.19 -1.73
CA PRO A 264 7.81 -5.62 -0.74
C PRO A 264 7.15 -4.47 0.03
N LYS A 265 7.32 -4.40 1.36
CA LYS A 265 6.68 -3.36 2.19
C LYS A 265 6.99 -1.95 1.71
N SER A 266 8.21 -1.70 1.25
CA SER A 266 8.61 -0.39 0.74
C SER A 266 7.89 0.03 -0.54
N LEU A 267 7.25 -0.92 -1.23
CA LEU A 267 6.50 -0.73 -2.48
C LEU A 267 4.99 -0.98 -2.29
N PHE A 268 4.56 -1.37 -1.09
CA PHE A 268 3.16 -1.62 -0.81
C PHE A 268 2.47 -0.32 -0.42
N GLU A 269 1.42 0.03 -1.18
CA GLU A 269 0.64 1.24 -0.95
C GLU A 269 -0.76 0.85 -0.46
N THR A 270 -1.14 1.35 0.72
CA THR A 270 -2.52 1.20 1.19
C THR A 270 -3.42 2.17 0.43
N SER A 271 -4.58 1.68 -0.01
CA SER A 271 -5.60 2.53 -0.61
C SER A 271 -6.44 3.18 0.48
N THR A 272 -6.55 4.51 0.45
CA THR A 272 -7.43 5.27 1.35
C THR A 272 -8.50 5.99 0.52
N PHE A 273 -9.74 5.80 0.92
CA PHE A 273 -10.91 6.36 0.25
C PHE A 273 -11.66 7.24 1.24
N ASP A 274 -11.82 8.51 0.88
CA ASP A 274 -12.52 9.50 1.70
C ASP A 274 -13.81 9.94 1.01
N MET A 275 -14.92 9.67 1.67
CA MET A 275 -16.24 10.15 1.31
C MET A 275 -16.62 11.33 2.17
N THR A 276 -17.31 12.29 1.58
CA THR A 276 -17.92 13.38 2.34
C THR A 276 -19.41 13.42 2.08
N VAL A 277 -20.17 13.52 3.16
CA VAL A 277 -21.63 13.56 3.18
C VAL A 277 -22.08 14.83 3.86
N GLU A 278 -23.06 15.48 3.28
CA GLU A 278 -23.80 16.57 3.90
C GLU A 278 -25.18 16.05 4.29
N GLY A 279 -25.48 16.07 5.59
CA GLY A 279 -26.77 15.64 6.11
C GLY A 279 -27.61 16.82 6.57
N CYS A 280 -28.92 16.65 6.53
CA CYS A 280 -29.91 17.59 7.04
C CYS A 280 -30.77 16.92 8.11
N THR A 281 -30.91 17.59 9.26
CA THR A 281 -31.68 17.07 10.41
C THR A 281 -33.06 17.70 10.56
N ALA A 282 -33.26 18.91 10.03
CA ALA A 282 -34.52 19.64 10.05
C ALA A 282 -34.57 20.71 8.95
N ASN A 283 -35.78 21.09 8.53
CA ASN A 283 -36.03 22.17 7.57
C ASN A 283 -35.33 21.97 6.21
N CYS A 284 -35.23 20.73 5.73
CA CYS A 284 -34.40 20.37 4.56
C CYS A 284 -34.91 20.96 3.23
N ASP A 285 -36.18 21.34 3.17
CA ASP A 285 -36.83 21.98 2.03
C ASP A 285 -36.60 23.51 1.97
N ARG A 286 -35.92 24.08 2.98
CA ARG A 286 -35.72 25.53 3.15
C ARG A 286 -34.46 26.06 2.47
N TYR A 287 -34.37 27.39 2.44
CA TYR A 287 -33.28 28.10 1.80
C TYR A 287 -32.07 28.19 2.71
N TYR A 288 -30.90 27.91 2.13
CA TYR A 288 -29.59 28.09 2.74
C TYR A 288 -28.88 29.29 2.09
N VAL A 289 -28.16 30.05 2.91
CA VAL A 289 -27.34 31.19 2.49
C VAL A 289 -25.93 30.94 3.03
N ASP A 290 -24.96 30.72 2.13
CA ASP A 290 -23.56 30.36 2.47
C ASP A 290 -22.85 31.52 3.19
N GLU A 291 -23.02 32.74 2.68
CA GLU A 291 -22.43 33.95 3.24
C GLU A 291 -23.45 35.12 3.14
N PRO A 292 -23.42 36.12 4.04
CA PRO A 292 -24.31 37.28 3.97
C PRO A 292 -24.25 37.97 2.59
N GLY A 293 -25.40 38.10 1.93
CA GLY A 293 -25.50 38.69 0.59
C GLY A 293 -25.37 37.71 -0.58
N ALA A 294 -25.10 36.42 -0.32
CA ALA A 294 -25.19 35.39 -1.34
C ALA A 294 -26.65 35.09 -1.71
N ASP A 295 -26.87 34.66 -2.95
CA ASP A 295 -28.20 34.22 -3.40
C ASP A 295 -28.64 32.97 -2.60
N PRO A 296 -29.86 32.98 -2.02
CA PRO A 296 -30.38 31.83 -1.30
C PRO A 296 -30.59 30.65 -2.23
N ALA A 297 -30.12 29.48 -1.82
CA ALA A 297 -30.31 28.23 -2.55
C ALA A 297 -31.20 27.28 -1.74
N ARG A 298 -32.19 26.66 -2.38
CA ARG A 298 -32.92 25.54 -1.77
C ARG A 298 -31.96 24.38 -1.60
N TRP A 299 -31.78 23.91 -0.37
CA TRP A 299 -30.79 22.88 -0.08
C TRP A 299 -31.13 21.59 -0.83
N ASP A 300 -32.32 21.04 -0.66
CA ASP A 300 -32.79 19.80 -1.32
C ASP A 300 -32.58 19.77 -2.85
N GLU A 301 -32.80 20.90 -3.54
CA GLU A 301 -32.70 21.02 -5.00
C GLU A 301 -31.28 21.29 -5.52
N ALA A 302 -30.38 21.78 -4.68
CA ALA A 302 -29.04 22.13 -5.11
C ALA A 302 -28.23 20.88 -5.53
N ARG A 303 -27.73 20.86 -6.77
CA ARG A 303 -26.85 19.79 -7.30
C ARG A 303 -25.40 19.93 -6.82
N ARG A 304 -25.21 20.32 -5.57
CA ARG A 304 -23.94 20.46 -4.86
C ARG A 304 -24.21 20.46 -3.36
N CYS A 305 -23.20 20.15 -2.57
CA CYS A 305 -23.23 20.44 -1.13
C CYS A 305 -23.03 21.93 -0.89
N LEU A 306 -23.66 22.46 0.15
CA LEU A 306 -23.71 23.89 0.43
C LEU A 306 -22.84 24.30 1.61
N VAL A 307 -22.62 23.40 2.56
CA VAL A 307 -21.69 23.56 3.68
C VAL A 307 -20.28 23.31 3.15
N ARG A 308 -19.43 24.33 3.17
CA ARG A 308 -18.00 24.16 2.88
C ARG A 308 -17.37 23.25 3.93
N ASN A 309 -16.57 22.30 3.47
CA ASN A 309 -15.67 21.54 4.33
C ASN A 309 -14.74 22.56 5.01
N GLY A 310 -14.80 22.64 6.34
CA GLY A 310 -13.81 23.37 7.14
C GLY A 310 -12.43 22.75 7.00
#